data_AF-A0A151R4V6-F1
#
_entry.id   AF-A0A151R4V6-F1
#
_cell.length_a   1.000
_cell.length_b   1.000
_cell.length_c   1.000
_cell.angle_alpha   90.00
_cell.angle_beta   90.00
_cell.angle_gamma   90.00
#
_symmetry.space_group_name_H-M   'P 1'
#
loop_
_entity.id
_entity.type
_entity.pdbx_description
1 polymer ?
#
loop_
_entity_poly.entity_id
_entity_poly.type
_entity_poly.pdbx_seq_one_letter_code
_entity_poly.pdbx_strand_id
1 'polypeptide(L)'
;MVQFIKAMRDEKGEMVRNAHLLGFFRRICKLLFLRTKPVFVFDGGTPALKRRTVIARRRLRENAQAKVRKTAEKLLLNHVPPLALPCEP
;
A
#
# COMPACT_ATOMS: atom_id res chain seq x y z
N MET A 1 -7.33 6.70 -9.85
CA MET A 1 -8.05 5.44 -9.61
C MET A 1 -7.43 4.58 -8.52
N VAL A 2 -6.15 4.20 -8.64
CA VAL A 2 -5.45 3.33 -7.67
C VAL A 2 -5.47 3.86 -6.23
N GLN A 3 -5.45 5.18 -6.04
CA GLN A 3 -5.49 5.81 -4.71
C GLN A 3 -6.79 5.50 -3.96
N PHE A 4 -7.95 5.55 -4.62
CA PHE A 4 -9.23 5.25 -3.97
C PHE A 4 -9.30 3.80 -3.51
N ILE A 5 -8.82 2.88 -4.34
CA ILE A 5 -8.78 1.45 -4.02
C ILE A 5 -7.88 1.19 -2.81
N LYS A 6 -6.73 1.87 -2.73
CA LYS A 6 -5.78 1.68 -1.62
C LYS A 6 -6.23 2.35 -0.31
N ALA A 7 -6.91 3.49 -0.39
CA ALA A 7 -7.22 4.33 0.76
C ALA A 7 -8.60 4.08 1.38
N MET A 8 -9.58 3.59 0.61
CA MET A 8 -10.94 3.36 1.12
C MET A 8 -11.08 1.94 1.68
N ARG A 9 -11.14 1.85 3.01
CA ARG A 9 -11.38 0.60 3.75
C ARG A 9 -12.77 0.62 4.39
N ASP A 10 -13.40 -0.54 4.41
CA ASP A 10 -14.61 -0.81 5.21
C ASP A 10 -14.23 -0.93 6.70
N GLU A 11 -15.21 -0.99 7.60
CA GLU A 11 -15.04 -1.17 9.05
C GLU A 11 -14.26 -2.45 9.38
N LYS A 12 -14.33 -3.47 8.51
CA LYS A 12 -13.55 -4.71 8.61
C LYS A 12 -12.11 -4.60 8.10
N GLY A 13 -11.68 -3.43 7.62
CA GLY A 13 -10.35 -3.20 7.03
C GLY A 13 -10.23 -3.64 5.56
N GLU A 14 -11.29 -4.20 4.98
CA GLU A 14 -11.30 -4.68 3.60
C GLU A 14 -11.42 -3.54 2.59
N MET A 15 -10.90 -3.76 1.38
CA MET A 15 -11.02 -2.77 0.31
C MET A 15 -12.48 -2.59 -0.09
N VAL A 16 -12.95 -1.34 -0.11
CA VAL A 16 -14.32 -1.04 -0.55
C VAL A 16 -14.47 -1.41 -2.04
N ARG A 17 -15.44 -2.28 -2.34
CA ARG A 17 -15.76 -2.67 -3.72
C ARG A 17 -16.13 -1.42 -4.53
N ASN A 18 -15.56 -1.30 -5.73
CA ASN A 18 -15.78 -0.15 -6.62
C ASN A 18 -15.42 1.22 -5.99
N ALA A 19 -14.49 1.26 -5.02
CA ALA A 19 -14.05 2.50 -4.34
C ALA A 19 -13.70 3.65 -5.31
N HIS A 20 -13.16 3.32 -6.48
CA HIS A 20 -12.80 4.30 -7.48
C HIS A 20 -14.01 5.03 -8.08
N LEU A 21 -15.15 4.36 -8.28
CA LEU A 21 -16.39 5.01 -8.76
C LEU A 21 -16.94 5.94 -7.69
N LEU A 22 -17.06 5.45 -6.46
CA LEU A 22 -17.59 6.23 -5.33
C LEU A 22 -16.74 7.47 -5.04
N GLY A 23 -15.41 7.31 -4.99
CA GLY A 23 -14.48 8.40 -4.75
C GLY A 23 -14.46 9.43 -5.88
N PHE A 24 -14.56 8.98 -7.14
CA PHE A 24 -14.62 9.87 -8.29
C PHE A 24 -15.94 10.66 -8.32
N PHE A 25 -17.08 9.99 -8.11
CA PHE A 25 -18.40 10.62 -8.03
C PHE A 25 -18.44 11.71 -6.97
N ARG A 26 -18.00 11.42 -5.74
CA ARG A 26 -17.94 12.41 -4.64
C ARG A 26 -17.10 13.65 -5.03
N ARG A 27 -16.00 13.46 -5.75
CA ARG A 27 -15.16 14.59 -6.21
C ARG A 27 -15.84 15.40 -7.31
N ILE A 28 -16.53 14.76 -8.27
CA ILE A 28 -17.30 15.46 -9.30
C ILE A 28 -18.37 16.34 -8.65
N CYS A 29 -19.18 15.78 -7.76
CA CYS A 29 -20.23 16.53 -7.06
C CYS A 29 -19.65 17.74 -6.34
N LYS A 30 -18.49 17.60 -5.67
CA LYS A 30 -17.82 18.71 -5.00
C LYS A 30 -17.37 19.82 -5.97
N LEU A 31 -16.81 19.46 -7.12
CA LEU A 31 -16.36 20.44 -8.13
C LEU A 31 -17.54 21.19 -8.76
N LEU A 32 -18.63 20.48 -9.07
CA LEU A 32 -19.84 21.07 -9.63
C LEU A 32 -20.55 21.96 -8.61
N PHE A 33 -20.57 21.58 -7.33
CA PHE A 33 -21.08 22.42 -6.25
C PHE A 33 -20.34 23.77 -6.19
N LEU A 34 -19.02 23.74 -6.35
CA LEU A 34 -18.16 24.94 -6.43
C LEU A 34 -18.19 25.62 -7.81
N ARG A 35 -19.15 25.25 -8.69
CA ARG A 35 -19.30 25.80 -10.06
C ARG A 35 -18.06 25.69 -10.93
N THR A 36 -17.16 24.75 -10.63
CA THR A 36 -15.98 24.46 -11.45
C THR A 36 -16.39 23.53 -12.60
N LYS A 37 -15.90 23.78 -13.82
CA LYS A 37 -16.05 22.88 -14.97
C LYS A 37 -14.82 21.98 -15.08
N PRO A 38 -14.87 20.72 -14.59
CA PRO A 38 -13.69 19.87 -14.57
C PRO A 38 -13.36 19.34 -15.97
N VAL A 39 -12.05 19.28 -16.28
CA VAL A 39 -11.51 18.53 -17.41
C VAL A 39 -10.66 17.39 -16.84
N PHE A 40 -11.02 16.15 -17.16
CA PHE A 40 -10.31 14.97 -16.66
C PHE A 40 -9.25 14.52 -17.66
N VAL A 41 -7.99 14.54 -17.23
CA VAL A 41 -6.85 14.03 -18.02
C VAL A 41 -6.35 12.74 -17.37
N PHE A 42 -6.25 11.69 -18.16
CA PHE A 42 -5.72 10.40 -17.73
C PHE A 42 -4.36 10.16 -18.39
N ASP A 43 -3.41 9.65 -17.61
CA ASP A 43 -2.09 9.26 -18.11
C ASP A 43 -2.25 8.20 -19.21
N GLY A 44 -1.55 8.39 -20.34
CA GLY A 44 -1.40 7.38 -21.38
C GLY A 44 -0.31 6.34 -21.04
N GLY A 45 0.36 5.83 -22.08
CA GLY A 45 1.45 4.87 -21.91
C GLY A 45 2.57 5.42 -21.04
N THR A 46 3.01 4.63 -20.05
CA THR A 46 4.16 5.05 -19.20
C THR A 46 5.45 5.01 -20.03
N PRO A 47 6.30 6.06 -20.02
CA PRO A 47 7.57 6.05 -20.75
C PRO A 47 8.57 5.05 -20.15
N ALA A 48 9.49 4.54 -20.97
CA ALA A 48 10.41 3.46 -20.59
C ALA A 48 11.26 3.80 -19.35
N LEU A 49 11.75 5.03 -19.22
CA LEU A 49 12.53 5.49 -18.07
C LEU A 49 11.73 5.42 -16.75
N LYS A 50 10.47 5.88 -16.75
CA LYS A 50 9.60 5.80 -15.57
C LYS A 50 9.29 4.35 -15.20
N ARG A 51 9.09 3.46 -16.17
CA ARG A 51 8.91 2.01 -15.91
C ARG A 51 10.12 1.40 -15.21
N ARG A 52 11.32 1.58 -15.77
CA ARG A 52 12.57 1.04 -15.20
C ARG A 52 12.79 1.52 -13.76
N THR A 53 12.62 2.81 -13.51
CA THR A 53 12.83 3.40 -12.18
C THR A 53 11.77 2.99 -11.16
N VAL A 54 10.51 2.80 -11.57
CA VAL A 54 9.44 2.28 -10.69
C VAL A 54 9.74 0.83 -10.28
N ILE A 55 10.17 -0.02 -11.21
CA ILE A 55 10.54 -1.41 -10.92
C ILE A 55 11.72 -1.47 -9.95
N ALA A 56 12.78 -0.70 -10.20
CA ALA A 56 13.94 -0.65 -9.30
C ALA A 56 13.54 -0.22 -7.88
N ARG A 57 12.71 0.83 -7.75
CA ARG A 57 12.20 1.29 -6.45
C ARG A 57 11.35 0.23 -5.74
N ARG A 58 10.53 -0.52 -6.49
CA ARG A 58 9.75 -1.63 -5.93
C ARG A 58 10.65 -2.71 -5.36
N ARG A 59 11.66 -3.17 -6.12
CA ARG A 59 12.63 -4.18 -5.68
C ARG A 59 13.38 -3.74 -4.43
N LEU A 60 13.82 -2.48 -4.36
CA LEU A 60 14.49 -1.93 -3.19
C LEU A 60 13.61 -1.97 -1.94
N ARG A 61 12.32 -1.62 -2.07
CA ARG A 61 11.36 -1.68 -0.95
C ARG A 61 11.12 -3.11 -0.48
N GLU A 62 10.93 -4.05 -1.41
CA GLU A 62 10.73 -5.46 -1.08
C GLU A 62 11.96 -6.05 -0.35
N ASN A 63 13.17 -5.76 -0.83
CA ASN A 63 14.41 -6.17 -0.18
C ASN A 63 14.58 -5.55 1.22
N ALA A 64 14.24 -4.27 1.37
CA ALA A 64 14.31 -3.60 2.67
C ALA A 64 13.31 -4.22 3.67
N GLN A 65 12.07 -4.51 3.25
CA GLN A 65 11.09 -5.20 4.10
C GLN A 65 11.55 -6.60 4.50
N ALA A 66 12.13 -7.37 3.57
CA ALA A 66 12.68 -8.68 3.89
C ALA A 66 13.83 -8.60 4.91
N LYS A 67 14.70 -7.60 4.79
CA LYS A 67 15.78 -7.35 5.77
C LYS A 67 15.21 -7.01 7.14
N VAL A 68 14.24 -6.08 7.22
CA VAL A 68 13.59 -5.70 8.48
C VAL A 68 12.98 -6.91 9.17
N ARG A 69 12.26 -7.76 8.42
CA ARG A 69 11.66 -8.98 8.96
C ARG A 69 12.72 -9.94 9.53
N LYS A 70 13.79 -10.19 8.77
CA LYS A 70 14.91 -11.04 9.24
C LYS A 70 15.62 -10.45 10.47
N THR A 71 15.78 -9.14 10.53
CA THR A 71 16.38 -8.48 11.70
C THR A 71 15.46 -8.59 12.91
N ALA A 72 14.15 -8.39 12.75
CA ALA A 72 13.18 -8.57 13.82
C ALA A 72 13.18 -10.02 14.36
N GLU A 73 13.19 -11.02 13.48
CA GLU A 73 13.28 -12.43 13.86
C GLU A 73 14.56 -12.72 14.66
N LYS A 74 15.71 -12.22 14.21
CA LYS A 74 16.99 -12.38 14.94
C LYS A 74 16.99 -11.67 16.29
N LEU A 75 16.45 -10.46 16.37
CA LEU A 75 16.35 -9.71 17.62
C LEU A 75 15.46 -10.44 18.62
N LEU A 76 14.31 -10.97 18.18
CA LEU A 76 13.43 -11.77 19.02
C LEU A 76 14.15 -13.02 19.54
N LEU A 77 14.84 -13.76 18.67
CA LEU A 77 15.58 -14.96 19.08
C LEU A 77 16.69 -14.65 20.09
N ASN A 78 17.37 -13.52 19.96
CA ASN A 78 18.42 -13.09 20.89
C ASN A 78 17.87 -12.56 22.22
N HIS A 79 16.64 -12.06 22.26
CA HIS A 79 15.99 -11.52 23.47
C HIS A 79 15.05 -12.50 24.17
N VAL A 80 14.85 -13.71 23.63
CA VAL A 80 14.21 -14.81 24.37
C VAL A 80 15.25 -15.37 25.35
N PRO A 81 15.15 -15.12 26.67
CA PRO A 81 15.93 -15.91 27.64
C PRO A 81 15.59 -17.38 27.44
N PRO A 82 16.50 -18.34 27.73
CA PRO A 82 16.19 -19.76 27.60
C PRO A 82 15.01 -20.07 28.52
N LEU A 83 13.79 -20.01 27.97
CA LEU A 83 12.59 -20.45 28.64
C LEU A 83 12.75 -21.96 28.65
N ALA A 84 13.19 -22.46 29.81
CA ALA A 84 13.16 -23.85 30.25
C ALA A 84 12.59 -24.79 29.19
N LEU A 85 13.48 -25.41 28.39
CA LEU A 85 13.13 -26.71 27.83
C LEU A 85 12.86 -27.60 29.05
N PRO A 86 11.66 -28.18 29.21
CA PRO A 86 11.48 -29.17 30.24
C PRO A 86 12.47 -30.30 29.95
N CYS A 87 13.36 -30.57 30.88
CA CYS A 87 14.11 -31.82 30.89
C CYS A 87 13.07 -32.95 30.95
N GLU A 88 12.88 -33.65 29.83
CA GLU A 88 12.15 -34.92 29.79
C GLU A 88 13.01 -35.99 30.51
N PRO A 89 12.45 -36.76 31.46
CA PRO A 89 13.11 -37.91 32.07
C PRO A 89 13.11 -39.16 31.19
#